data_AF-A0A9X2X4V2-F1
#
_entry.id   AF-A0A9X2X4V2-F1
#
_cell.length_a   1.000
_cell.length_b   1.000
_cell.length_c   1.000
_cell.angle_alpha   90.00
_cell.angle_beta   90.00
_cell.angle_gamma   90.00
#
_symmetry.space_group_name_H-M   'P 1'
#
loop_
_entity.id
_entity.type
_entity.pdbx_description
1 polymer ?
#
loop_
_entity_poly.entity_id
_entity_poly.type
_entity_poly.pdbx_seq_one_letter_code
_entity_poly.pdbx_strand_id
1 'polypeptide(L)'
;MVELVEGSRVHVPAKSVGLGTDYPSAMVECKYLLKSGKKGVLSDIPRIQDTKEIDLRLISQKLGFFVLQIGDFSTEVELLEPLHSAITDLTKLVLMPEFVWKYRVRSLEEFKVLWKQQAGAVSHLVLIGHGDQSNLLFGNDKVSAKDFLDAFAIQETQGQAPAVISLCCNSGNGLFGKNVSASPSCKTFIGPSGSIHVSNAALFYQSFLSHSLIDGRDKEKAYQLSRVFTPGVTEFNMWNKTRLVKKPSRKDVLGH
;
A
#
# COMPACT_ATOMS: atom_id res chain seq x y z
N MET A 1 0.11 14.88 10.28
CA MET A 1 1.10 13.79 10.35
C MET A 1 1.00 13.29 11.78
N VAL A 2 0.68 12.01 12.01
CA VAL A 2 0.65 11.50 13.39
C VAL A 2 2.07 11.55 13.92
N GLU A 3 2.23 12.15 15.09
CA GLU A 3 3.52 12.32 15.73
C GLU A 3 4.03 10.95 16.22
N LEU A 4 5.30 10.66 15.98
CA LEU A 4 5.94 9.46 16.52
C LEU A 4 6.17 9.69 18.01
N VAL A 5 5.68 8.77 18.84
CA VAL A 5 5.82 8.86 20.29
C VAL A 5 7.09 8.14 20.71
N GLU A 6 7.96 8.80 21.48
CA GLU A 6 9.17 8.17 22.04
C GLU A 6 8.81 6.91 22.85
N GLY A 7 9.63 5.87 22.72
CA GLY A 7 9.39 4.57 23.32
C GLY A 7 8.38 3.67 22.59
N SER A 8 7.66 4.17 21.58
CA SER A 8 6.72 3.34 20.81
C SER A 8 7.43 2.30 19.93
N ARG A 9 6.70 1.22 19.60
CA ARG A 9 7.13 0.24 18.60
C ARG A 9 6.79 0.75 17.20
N VAL A 10 7.74 0.60 16.29
CA VAL A 10 7.60 0.99 14.87
C VAL A 10 8.19 -0.08 13.97
N HIS A 11 7.76 -0.11 12.72
CA HIS A 11 8.27 -1.01 11.70
C HIS A 11 9.12 -0.24 10.69
N VAL A 12 10.25 -0.82 10.31
CA VAL A 12 11.15 -0.31 9.27
C VAL A 12 11.64 -1.43 8.36
N PRO A 13 12.06 -1.14 7.11
CA PRO A 13 12.71 -2.11 6.26
C PRO A 13 13.96 -2.69 6.94
N ALA A 14 14.06 -4.02 6.99
CA ALA A 14 15.15 -4.75 7.65
C ALA A 14 16.52 -4.34 7.07
N LYS A 15 16.59 -4.21 5.74
CA LYS A 15 17.79 -3.75 5.04
C LYS A 15 18.25 -2.36 5.48
N SER A 16 17.33 -1.45 5.80
CA SER A 16 17.66 -0.07 6.17
C SER A 16 18.37 0.02 7.52
N VAL A 17 18.12 -0.92 8.43
CA VAL A 17 18.81 -1.00 9.74
C VAL A 17 20.04 -1.90 9.72
N GLY A 18 20.40 -2.47 8.56
CA GLY A 18 21.59 -3.29 8.38
C GLY A 18 21.38 -4.78 8.63
N LEU A 19 20.13 -5.26 8.65
CA LEU A 19 19.85 -6.70 8.64
C LEU A 19 20.11 -7.27 7.25
N GLY A 20 20.74 -8.45 7.22
CA GLY A 20 21.07 -9.17 5.99
C GLY A 20 19.84 -9.75 5.29
N THR A 21 20.07 -10.33 4.11
CA THR A 21 19.05 -11.03 3.31
C THR A 21 18.56 -12.33 3.94
N ASP A 22 19.22 -12.79 5.00
CA ASP A 22 18.87 -13.97 5.79
C ASP A 22 17.86 -13.67 6.91
N TYR A 23 17.48 -12.40 7.10
CA TYR A 23 16.42 -12.03 8.03
C TYR A 23 15.05 -12.42 7.44
N PRO A 24 14.15 -13.08 8.21
CA PRO A 24 12.99 -13.79 7.68
C PRO A 24 11.83 -12.91 7.18
N SER A 25 11.91 -11.59 7.32
CA SER A 25 10.86 -10.64 6.92
C SER A 25 11.48 -9.38 6.33
N ALA A 26 10.88 -8.75 5.34
CA ALA A 26 11.39 -7.50 4.79
C ALA A 26 11.28 -6.33 5.77
N MET A 27 10.39 -6.44 6.78
CA MET A 27 10.19 -5.42 7.81
C MET A 27 10.56 -5.98 9.18
N VAL A 28 11.11 -5.12 10.02
CA VAL A 28 11.48 -5.43 11.40
C VAL A 28 10.82 -4.43 12.35
N GLU A 29 10.35 -4.92 13.49
CA GLU A 29 9.87 -4.07 14.58
C GLU A 29 11.05 -3.59 15.43
N CYS A 30 11.06 -2.30 15.77
CA CYS A 30 12.09 -1.67 16.59
C CYS A 30 11.44 -0.69 17.58
N LYS A 31 12.20 -0.29 18.59
CA LYS A 31 11.77 0.79 19.51
C LYS A 31 12.24 2.14 18.98
N TYR A 32 11.29 3.05 18.77
CA TYR A 32 11.59 4.44 18.40
C TYR A 32 12.07 5.21 19.64
N LEU A 33 13.25 5.82 19.57
CA LEU A 33 13.81 6.59 20.69
C LEU A 33 13.49 8.06 20.57
N LEU A 34 13.95 8.71 19.51
CA LEU A 34 13.81 10.16 19.34
C LEU A 34 13.94 10.57 17.88
N LYS A 35 13.55 11.82 17.61
CA LYS A 35 13.73 12.48 16.32
C LYS A 35 15.06 13.25 16.28
N SER A 36 15.88 12.96 15.28
CA SER A 36 17.11 13.70 14.97
C SER A 36 16.98 14.32 13.56
N GLY A 37 16.46 15.54 13.50
CA GLY A 37 16.20 16.23 12.23
C GLY A 37 15.18 15.49 11.34
N LYS A 38 15.63 15.01 10.17
CA LYS A 38 14.82 14.19 9.23
C LYS A 38 14.93 12.69 9.49
N LYS A 39 15.64 12.28 10.54
CA LYS A 39 15.85 10.89 10.92
C LYS A 39 15.20 10.57 12.26
N GLY A 40 14.90 9.30 12.47
CA GLY A 40 14.54 8.71 13.74
C GLY A 40 15.68 7.83 14.25
N VAL A 41 15.93 7.87 15.56
CA VAL A 41 16.86 6.97 16.24
C VAL A 41 16.09 5.75 16.73
N LEU A 42 16.56 4.55 16.39
CA LEU A 42 15.92 3.28 16.70
C LEU A 42 16.84 2.43 17.60
N SER A 43 16.21 1.64 18.47
CA SER A 43 16.85 0.64 19.34
C SER A 43 16.05 -0.67 19.32
N ASP A 44 16.49 -1.66 20.10
CA ASP A 44 15.91 -3.01 20.14
C ASP A 44 15.87 -3.67 18.75
N ILE A 45 16.89 -3.45 17.92
CA ILE A 45 16.96 -4.03 16.59
C ILE A 45 17.48 -5.47 16.74
N PRO A 46 16.77 -6.51 16.25
CA PRO A 46 17.23 -7.88 16.33
C PRO A 46 18.67 -8.04 15.81
N ARG A 47 19.51 -8.81 16.50
CA ARG A 47 20.91 -9.08 16.11
C ARG A 47 21.84 -7.85 16.08
N ILE A 48 21.38 -6.67 16.49
CA ILE A 48 22.15 -5.43 16.52
C ILE A 48 22.02 -4.79 17.91
N GLN A 49 23.13 -4.62 18.62
CA GLN A 49 23.12 -4.04 19.97
C GLN A 49 23.05 -2.50 19.95
N ASP A 50 23.57 -1.88 18.90
CA ASP A 50 23.63 -0.42 18.76
C ASP A 50 22.33 0.19 18.24
N THR A 51 22.19 1.50 18.45
CA THR A 51 21.13 2.29 17.83
C THR A 51 21.41 2.54 16.33
N LYS A 52 20.35 2.71 15.54
CA LYS A 52 20.45 3.14 14.13
C LYS A 52 19.65 4.40 13.86
N GLU A 53 20.19 5.28 13.03
CA GLU A 53 19.45 6.42 12.49
C GLU A 53 18.83 6.08 11.13
N ILE A 54 17.52 6.26 10.99
CA ILE A 54 16.77 5.94 9.77
C ILE A 54 15.94 7.15 9.33
N ASP A 55 15.81 7.38 8.02
CA ASP A 55 14.93 8.42 7.49
C ASP A 55 13.48 8.22 7.99
N LEU A 56 12.86 9.28 8.52
CA LEU A 56 11.50 9.23 9.07
C LEU A 56 10.46 8.75 8.03
N ARG A 57 10.73 8.89 6.73
CA ARG A 57 9.85 8.42 5.66
C ARG A 57 9.74 6.90 5.57
N LEU A 58 10.72 6.18 6.12
CA LEU A 58 10.77 4.71 6.14
C LEU A 58 10.17 4.11 7.42
N ILE A 59 9.90 4.94 8.43
CA ILE A 59 9.32 4.52 9.70
C ILE A 59 7.80 4.44 9.56
N SER A 60 7.22 3.31 9.96
CA SER A 60 5.78 3.08 9.97
C SER A 60 5.30 2.67 11.36
N GLN A 61 4.30 3.36 11.91
CA GLN A 61 3.68 3.00 13.19
C GLN A 61 2.79 1.74 13.10
N LYS A 62 2.44 1.35 11.87
CA LYS A 62 1.56 0.22 11.59
C LYS A 62 2.21 -0.67 10.53
N LEU A 63 1.97 -1.97 10.63
CA LEU A 63 2.30 -2.93 9.59
C LEU A 63 1.13 -3.88 9.43
N GLY A 64 0.43 -3.75 8.31
CA GLY A 64 -0.76 -4.53 8.06
C GLY A 64 -1.25 -4.33 6.63
N PHE A 65 -1.48 -5.44 5.94
CA PHE A 65 -1.95 -5.50 4.57
C PHE A 65 -3.36 -6.03 4.56
N PHE A 66 -4.31 -5.15 4.27
CA PHE A 66 -5.71 -5.50 4.07
C PHE A 66 -5.94 -5.75 2.58
N VAL A 67 -5.88 -7.02 2.16
CA VAL A 67 -6.00 -7.44 0.76
C VAL A 67 -7.46 -7.80 0.48
N LEU A 68 -8.16 -6.86 -0.16
CA LEU A 68 -9.59 -6.92 -0.39
C LEU A 68 -9.91 -7.22 -1.86
N GLN A 69 -10.57 -8.34 -2.09
CA GLN A 69 -11.25 -8.60 -3.36
C GLN A 69 -12.65 -7.98 -3.34
N ILE A 70 -12.91 -7.14 -4.33
CA ILE A 70 -14.20 -6.54 -4.70
C ILE A 70 -14.47 -6.91 -6.17
N GLY A 71 -15.69 -6.67 -6.67
CA GLY A 71 -16.04 -6.91 -8.07
C GLY A 71 -17.24 -7.84 -8.25
N ASP A 72 -17.46 -8.26 -9.49
CA ASP A 72 -18.62 -9.04 -9.90
C ASP A 72 -18.44 -10.55 -9.72
N PHE A 73 -19.57 -11.26 -9.83
CA PHE A 73 -19.64 -12.72 -9.79
C PHE A 73 -19.16 -13.37 -11.09
N SER A 74 -19.23 -12.66 -12.22
CA SER A 74 -18.98 -13.25 -13.55
C SER A 74 -17.49 -13.54 -13.81
N THR A 75 -16.61 -12.72 -13.24
CA THR A 75 -15.16 -12.82 -13.42
C THR A 75 -14.45 -13.28 -12.14
N GLU A 76 -15.23 -13.59 -11.10
CA GLU A 76 -14.73 -13.94 -9.77
C GLU A 76 -13.73 -15.10 -9.85
N VAL A 77 -14.17 -16.24 -10.39
CA VAL A 77 -13.39 -17.49 -10.43
C VAL A 77 -12.21 -17.41 -11.40
N GLU A 78 -12.42 -16.83 -12.58
CA GLU A 78 -11.44 -16.91 -13.67
C GLU A 78 -10.39 -15.80 -13.61
N LEU A 79 -10.68 -14.68 -12.95
CA LEU A 79 -9.85 -13.47 -13.01
C LEU A 79 -9.50 -12.93 -11.62
N LEU A 80 -10.51 -12.66 -10.79
CA LEU A 80 -10.32 -11.96 -9.52
C LEU A 80 -9.71 -12.87 -8.45
N GLU A 81 -10.13 -14.13 -8.37
CA GLU A 81 -9.60 -15.12 -7.44
C GLU A 81 -8.12 -15.44 -7.67
N PRO A 82 -7.67 -15.73 -8.91
CA PRO A 82 -6.26 -15.94 -9.20
C PRO A 82 -5.41 -14.72 -8.81
N LEU A 83 -5.86 -13.51 -9.16
CA LEU A 83 -5.14 -12.29 -8.80
C LEU A 83 -5.13 -12.08 -7.28
N HIS A 84 -6.25 -12.30 -6.59
CA HIS A 84 -6.34 -12.17 -5.14
C HIS A 84 -5.41 -13.13 -4.41
N SER A 85 -5.32 -14.39 -4.87
CA SER A 85 -4.35 -15.33 -4.32
C SER A 85 -2.92 -14.88 -4.59
N ALA A 86 -2.59 -14.58 -5.85
CA ALA A 86 -1.23 -14.16 -6.24
C ALA A 86 -0.75 -12.96 -5.41
N ILE A 87 -1.58 -11.92 -5.27
CA ILE A 87 -1.24 -10.72 -4.47
C ILE A 87 -1.06 -11.07 -2.98
N THR A 88 -1.93 -11.92 -2.44
CA THR A 88 -1.82 -12.36 -1.03
C THR A 88 -0.52 -13.13 -0.81
N ASP A 89 -0.24 -14.11 -1.67
CA ASP A 89 0.91 -15.01 -1.53
C ASP A 89 2.22 -14.24 -1.74
N LEU A 90 2.28 -13.35 -2.74
CA LEU A 90 3.40 -12.41 -2.92
C LEU A 90 3.63 -11.54 -1.68
N THR A 91 2.58 -11.08 -1.02
CA THR A 91 2.72 -10.28 0.21
C THR A 91 3.29 -11.12 1.36
N LYS A 92 2.84 -12.37 1.51
CA LYS A 92 3.31 -13.33 2.53
C LYS A 92 4.74 -13.84 2.29
N LEU A 93 5.26 -13.72 1.07
CA LEU A 93 6.69 -14.00 0.80
C LEU A 93 7.61 -12.91 1.36
N VAL A 94 7.09 -11.70 1.56
CA VAL A 94 7.87 -10.52 1.98
C VAL A 94 7.64 -10.19 3.45
N LEU A 95 6.51 -10.60 4.01
CA LEU A 95 6.08 -10.30 5.38
C LEU A 95 5.60 -11.56 6.09
N MET A 96 5.64 -11.52 7.43
CA MET A 96 5.05 -12.60 8.21
C MET A 96 3.51 -12.68 8.00
N PRO A 97 2.91 -13.89 7.96
CA PRO A 97 1.51 -14.07 7.59
C PRO A 97 0.49 -13.31 8.45
N GLU A 98 0.79 -13.05 9.72
CA GLU A 98 -0.08 -12.33 10.66
C GLU A 98 -0.31 -10.87 10.27
N PHE A 99 0.55 -10.28 9.44
CA PHE A 99 0.39 -8.92 8.93
C PHE A 99 -0.46 -8.86 7.65
N VAL A 100 -1.01 -9.99 7.17
CA VAL A 100 -1.72 -10.07 5.90
C VAL A 100 -3.13 -10.60 6.11
N TRP A 101 -4.13 -9.72 6.03
CA TRP A 101 -5.54 -10.10 6.07
C TRP A 101 -6.12 -10.17 4.67
N LYS A 102 -6.65 -11.34 4.31
CA LYS A 102 -7.28 -11.62 3.02
C LYS A 102 -8.80 -11.62 3.20
N TYR A 103 -9.50 -10.71 2.53
CA TYR A 103 -10.96 -10.65 2.56
C TYR A 103 -11.54 -10.58 1.14
N ARG A 104 -12.76 -11.12 1.02
CA ARG A 104 -13.62 -10.93 -0.14
C ARG A 104 -14.93 -10.32 0.35
N VAL A 105 -15.39 -9.29 -0.34
CA VAL A 105 -16.66 -8.63 -0.03
C VAL A 105 -17.45 -8.38 -1.31
N ARG A 106 -18.76 -8.34 -1.18
CA ARG A 106 -19.73 -8.12 -2.27
C ARG A 106 -20.49 -6.82 -2.11
N SER A 107 -20.45 -6.20 -0.93
CA SER A 107 -21.12 -4.95 -0.62
C SER A 107 -20.20 -3.98 0.10
N LEU A 108 -20.54 -2.70 0.01
CA LEU A 108 -19.85 -1.65 0.74
C LEU A 108 -20.01 -1.79 2.26
N GLU A 109 -21.14 -2.33 2.72
CA GLU A 109 -21.41 -2.54 4.15
C GLU A 109 -20.54 -3.67 4.74
N GLU A 110 -20.32 -4.77 4.02
CA GLU A 110 -19.35 -5.79 4.44
C GLU A 110 -17.94 -5.20 4.58
N PHE A 111 -17.52 -4.39 3.60
CA PHE A 111 -16.25 -3.67 3.69
C PHE A 111 -16.18 -2.80 4.94
N LYS A 112 -17.22 -2.00 5.21
CA LYS A 112 -17.26 -1.11 6.37
C LYS A 112 -17.13 -1.86 7.69
N VAL A 113 -17.81 -3.01 7.83
CA VAL A 113 -17.72 -3.86 9.03
C VAL A 113 -16.31 -4.39 9.23
N LEU A 114 -15.70 -4.97 8.19
CA LEU A 114 -14.35 -5.53 8.26
C LEU A 114 -13.29 -4.43 8.46
N TRP A 115 -13.47 -3.29 7.79
CA TRP A 115 -12.56 -2.15 7.90
C TRP A 115 -12.53 -1.61 9.33
N LYS A 116 -13.69 -1.47 9.97
CA LYS A 116 -13.78 -1.03 11.38
C LYS A 116 -13.00 -1.93 12.35
N GLN A 117 -12.88 -3.22 12.04
CA GLN A 117 -12.14 -4.17 12.87
C GLN A 117 -10.62 -4.04 12.68
N GLN A 118 -10.15 -3.79 11.46
CA GLN A 118 -8.73 -3.91 11.10
C GLN A 118 -8.01 -2.57 10.90
N ALA A 119 -8.71 -1.46 10.62
CA ALA A 119 -8.13 -0.17 10.24
C ALA A 119 -7.04 0.35 11.20
N GLY A 120 -7.11 -0.05 12.47
CA GLY A 120 -6.15 0.28 13.51
C GLY A 120 -4.73 -0.22 13.23
N ALA A 121 -4.58 -1.36 12.56
CA ALA A 121 -3.29 -1.99 12.27
C ALA A 121 -2.88 -1.89 10.79
N VAL A 122 -3.77 -1.42 9.91
CA VAL A 122 -3.53 -1.41 8.46
C VAL A 122 -2.61 -0.26 8.05
N SER A 123 -1.52 -0.59 7.35
CA SER A 123 -0.64 0.35 6.66
C SER A 123 -0.85 0.37 5.15
N HIS A 124 -1.41 -0.70 4.58
CA HIS A 124 -1.73 -0.85 3.16
C HIS A 124 -3.11 -1.48 2.97
N LEU A 125 -4.00 -0.77 2.28
CA LEU A 125 -5.25 -1.31 1.75
C LEU A 125 -5.02 -1.65 0.27
N VAL A 126 -5.16 -2.92 -0.10
CA VAL A 126 -5.00 -3.39 -1.47
C VAL A 126 -6.37 -3.76 -2.01
N LEU A 127 -6.82 -3.08 -3.07
CA LEU A 127 -8.13 -3.31 -3.69
C LEU A 127 -7.93 -4.09 -4.99
N ILE A 128 -8.64 -5.20 -5.14
CA ILE A 128 -8.57 -6.08 -6.30
C ILE A 128 -9.98 -6.25 -6.83
N GLY A 129 -10.23 -5.89 -8.09
CA GLY A 129 -11.57 -5.93 -8.63
C GLY A 129 -11.74 -5.09 -9.88
N HIS A 130 -12.98 -4.70 -10.14
CA HIS A 130 -13.31 -3.83 -11.25
C HIS A 130 -13.52 -2.40 -10.82
N GLY A 131 -13.23 -1.50 -11.75
CA GLY A 131 -13.42 -0.08 -11.57
C GLY A 131 -13.56 0.62 -12.91
N ASP A 132 -14.10 1.83 -12.83
CA ASP A 132 -14.09 2.79 -13.90
C ASP A 132 -13.44 4.10 -13.42
N GLN A 133 -13.62 5.16 -14.19
CA GLN A 133 -13.04 6.45 -13.89
C GLN A 133 -13.59 7.07 -12.58
N SER A 134 -14.78 6.69 -12.11
CA SER A 134 -15.42 7.35 -10.97
C SER A 134 -15.91 6.38 -9.90
N ASN A 135 -15.86 5.08 -10.18
CA ASN A 135 -16.46 4.07 -9.33
C ASN A 135 -15.59 2.83 -9.20
N LEU A 136 -15.77 2.14 -8.08
CA LEU A 136 -15.39 0.75 -7.89
C LEU A 136 -16.64 -0.13 -7.97
N LEU A 137 -16.47 -1.38 -8.37
CA LEU A 137 -17.56 -2.35 -8.41
C LEU A 137 -17.54 -3.22 -7.15
N PHE A 138 -18.65 -3.24 -6.41
CA PHE A 138 -18.88 -4.13 -5.28
C PHE A 138 -20.07 -5.03 -5.63
N GLY A 139 -19.81 -6.30 -5.96
CA GLY A 139 -20.84 -7.17 -6.53
C GLY A 139 -21.30 -6.61 -7.88
N ASN A 140 -22.55 -6.17 -7.94
CA ASN A 140 -23.13 -5.51 -9.12
C ASN A 140 -23.30 -3.99 -8.94
N ASP A 141 -22.93 -3.44 -7.77
CA ASP A 141 -23.16 -2.05 -7.41
C ASP A 141 -21.94 -1.19 -7.71
N LYS A 142 -22.17 -0.07 -8.40
CA LYS A 142 -21.15 0.96 -8.61
C LYS A 142 -21.07 1.85 -7.38
N VAL A 143 -19.93 1.81 -6.71
CA VAL A 143 -19.63 2.62 -5.53
C VAL A 143 -18.77 3.80 -5.96
N SER A 144 -19.30 5.02 -5.80
CA SER A 144 -18.58 6.24 -6.14
C SER A 144 -17.40 6.49 -5.20
N ALA A 145 -16.48 7.37 -5.59
CA ALA A 145 -15.40 7.82 -4.70
C ALA A 145 -15.92 8.38 -3.37
N LYS A 146 -17.09 9.05 -3.38
CA LYS A 146 -17.71 9.60 -2.17
C LYS A 146 -18.19 8.49 -1.25
N ASP A 147 -18.98 7.55 -1.76
CA ASP A 147 -19.55 6.48 -0.95
C ASP A 147 -18.43 5.57 -0.40
N PHE A 148 -17.41 5.29 -1.20
CA PHE A 148 -16.22 4.58 -0.74
C PHE A 148 -15.52 5.33 0.40
N LEU A 149 -15.37 6.65 0.29
CA LEU A 149 -14.77 7.47 1.34
C LEU A 149 -15.59 7.47 2.63
N ASP A 150 -16.91 7.52 2.54
CA ASP A 150 -17.81 7.47 3.69
C ASP A 150 -17.70 6.12 4.44
N ALA A 151 -17.47 5.02 3.73
CA ALA A 151 -17.22 3.70 4.33
C ALA A 151 -15.76 3.53 4.82
N PHE A 152 -14.80 4.17 4.15
CA PHE A 152 -13.37 4.09 4.44
C PHE A 152 -12.94 5.04 5.57
N ALA A 153 -13.74 6.07 5.88
CA ALA A 153 -13.47 7.02 6.93
C ALA A 153 -13.27 6.30 8.27
N ILE A 154 -12.07 6.46 8.85
CA ILE A 154 -11.74 5.96 10.18
C ILE A 154 -12.06 7.10 11.17
N GLN A 155 -12.69 6.78 12.30
CA GLN A 155 -12.77 7.72 13.43
C GLN A 155 -11.34 8.11 13.86
N GLU A 156 -11.11 9.40 14.09
CA GLU A 156 -9.80 10.10 14.11
C GLU A 156 -8.71 9.55 15.06
N THR A 157 -8.98 8.50 15.83
CA THR A 157 -8.12 8.01 16.92
C THR A 157 -7.09 6.96 16.53
N GLN A 158 -7.00 6.54 15.27
CA GLN A 158 -6.17 5.39 14.88
C GLN A 158 -4.98 5.75 13.97
N GLY A 159 -3.97 6.43 14.53
CA GLY A 159 -2.61 6.42 14.00
C GLY A 159 -2.42 6.82 12.53
N GLN A 160 -1.34 6.33 11.91
CA GLN A 160 -0.99 6.66 10.52
C GLN A 160 -2.05 6.13 9.52
N ALA A 161 -2.54 7.01 8.64
CA ALA A 161 -3.40 6.63 7.52
C ALA A 161 -2.70 5.64 6.55
N PRO A 162 -3.41 4.62 6.04
CA PRO A 162 -2.85 3.65 5.12
C PRO A 162 -2.56 4.25 3.74
N ALA A 163 -1.68 3.58 2.99
CA ALA A 163 -1.66 3.74 1.53
C ALA A 163 -2.72 2.82 0.90
N VAL A 164 -3.43 3.32 -0.09
CA VAL A 164 -4.38 2.56 -0.89
C VAL A 164 -3.71 2.18 -2.21
N ILE A 165 -3.65 0.89 -2.52
CA ILE A 165 -3.14 0.35 -3.77
C ILE A 165 -4.30 -0.33 -4.47
N SER A 166 -4.89 0.35 -5.44
CA SER A 166 -5.96 -0.17 -6.26
C SER A 166 -5.42 -0.85 -7.50
N LEU A 167 -5.78 -2.12 -7.67
CA LEU A 167 -5.56 -2.90 -8.88
C LEU A 167 -6.83 -2.94 -9.76
N CYS A 168 -7.80 -2.04 -9.48
CA CYS A 168 -9.03 -1.90 -10.26
C CYS A 168 -8.81 -0.95 -11.44
N CYS A 169 -9.22 -1.35 -12.64
CA CYS A 169 -9.08 -0.56 -13.88
C CYS A 169 -9.54 0.91 -13.70
N ASN A 170 -8.83 1.85 -14.33
CA ASN A 170 -9.12 3.29 -14.36
C ASN A 170 -9.21 4.04 -13.01
N SER A 171 -9.16 3.36 -11.88
CA SER A 171 -9.31 3.97 -10.54
C SER A 171 -8.19 4.95 -10.16
N GLY A 172 -7.07 4.93 -10.86
CA GLY A 172 -5.95 5.87 -10.71
C GLY A 172 -6.17 7.22 -11.38
N ASN A 173 -7.30 7.45 -12.03
CA ASN A 173 -7.59 8.73 -12.69
C ASN A 173 -7.93 9.85 -11.67
N GLY A 174 -8.22 11.05 -12.19
CA GLY A 174 -8.54 12.22 -11.37
C GLY A 174 -9.92 12.21 -10.72
N LEU A 175 -10.90 11.45 -11.22
CA LEU A 175 -12.25 11.43 -10.63
C LEU A 175 -12.36 10.46 -9.45
N PHE A 176 -11.56 9.40 -9.41
CA PHE A 176 -11.50 8.50 -8.27
C PHE A 176 -10.24 8.71 -7.42
N GLY A 177 -9.06 8.41 -7.96
CA GLY A 177 -7.80 8.39 -7.20
C GLY A 177 -7.43 9.73 -6.55
N LYS A 178 -7.63 10.86 -7.25
CA LYS A 178 -7.41 12.19 -6.66
C LYS A 178 -8.34 12.43 -5.47
N ASN A 179 -9.63 12.13 -5.61
CA ASN A 179 -10.65 12.35 -4.59
C ASN A 179 -10.39 11.48 -3.36
N VAL A 180 -10.10 10.19 -3.54
CA VAL A 180 -9.74 9.31 -2.42
C VAL A 180 -8.46 9.80 -1.72
N SER A 181 -7.44 10.20 -2.48
CA SER A 181 -6.18 10.71 -1.91
C SER A 181 -6.35 12.02 -1.12
N ALA A 182 -7.41 12.78 -1.38
CA ALA A 182 -7.71 14.03 -0.67
C ALA A 182 -8.08 13.76 0.79
N SER A 183 -8.69 12.61 1.07
CA SER A 183 -9.17 12.26 2.40
C SER A 183 -8.02 12.17 3.42
N PRO A 184 -8.23 12.65 4.66
CA PRO A 184 -7.31 12.40 5.77
C PRO A 184 -7.04 10.91 6.01
N SER A 185 -8.04 10.05 5.77
CA SER A 185 -7.96 8.59 5.94
C SER A 185 -7.07 7.90 4.90
N CYS A 186 -6.67 8.59 3.83
CA CYS A 186 -5.74 8.08 2.82
C CYS A 186 -4.41 8.82 2.87
N LYS A 187 -3.29 8.13 3.10
CA LYS A 187 -1.95 8.74 3.03
C LYS A 187 -1.52 8.97 1.57
N THR A 188 -1.73 7.95 0.74
CA THR A 188 -1.33 7.89 -0.67
C THR A 188 -2.30 6.96 -1.38
N PHE A 189 -2.71 7.29 -2.60
CA PHE A 189 -3.47 6.40 -3.48
C PHE A 189 -2.63 6.03 -4.70
N ILE A 190 -2.58 4.75 -5.06
CA ILE A 190 -1.97 4.25 -6.28
C ILE A 190 -3.02 3.46 -7.05
N GLY A 191 -3.17 3.72 -8.35
CA GLY A 191 -4.08 2.93 -9.18
C GLY A 191 -3.80 3.08 -10.67
N PRO A 192 -4.31 2.19 -11.53
CA PRO A 192 -4.10 2.26 -12.98
C PRO A 192 -4.86 3.44 -13.58
N SER A 193 -4.26 4.17 -14.51
CA SER A 193 -4.90 5.27 -15.25
C SER A 193 -5.77 4.78 -16.41
N GLY A 194 -5.75 3.49 -16.71
CA GLY A 194 -6.46 2.84 -17.80
C GLY A 194 -6.90 1.43 -17.43
N SER A 195 -7.34 0.67 -18.43
CA SER A 195 -7.57 -0.78 -18.29
C SER A 195 -6.24 -1.50 -18.13
N ILE A 196 -6.15 -2.45 -17.19
CA ILE A 196 -4.91 -3.18 -16.92
C ILE A 196 -5.14 -4.68 -17.03
N HIS A 197 -4.19 -5.40 -17.62
CA HIS A 197 -4.18 -6.85 -17.60
C HIS A 197 -3.74 -7.36 -16.21
N VAL A 198 -4.38 -8.41 -15.70
CA VAL A 198 -4.13 -8.91 -14.34
C VAL A 198 -2.67 -9.28 -14.06
N SER A 199 -1.96 -9.81 -15.05
CA SER A 199 -0.52 -10.09 -14.92
C SER A 199 0.30 -8.83 -14.65
N ASN A 200 -0.04 -7.71 -15.31
CA ASN A 200 0.67 -6.45 -15.14
C ASN A 200 0.35 -5.82 -13.79
N ALA A 201 -0.88 -6.00 -13.30
CA ALA A 201 -1.24 -5.58 -11.95
C ALA A 201 -0.43 -6.34 -10.88
N ALA A 202 -0.28 -7.66 -11.03
CA ALA A 202 0.55 -8.49 -10.16
C ALA A 202 2.03 -8.11 -10.21
N LEU A 203 2.59 -7.91 -11.41
CA LEU A 203 3.99 -7.51 -11.60
C LEU A 203 4.28 -6.13 -10.98
N PHE A 204 3.40 -5.16 -11.20
CA PHE A 204 3.52 -3.84 -10.59
C PHE A 204 3.52 -3.93 -9.06
N TYR A 205 2.54 -4.65 -8.50
CA TYR A 205 2.42 -4.83 -7.06
C TYR A 205 3.65 -5.50 -6.46
N GLN A 206 4.12 -6.60 -7.07
CA GLN A 206 5.32 -7.31 -6.64
C GLN A 206 6.54 -6.39 -6.66
N SER A 207 6.76 -5.69 -7.77
CA SER A 207 7.87 -4.74 -7.89
C SER A 207 7.78 -3.63 -6.84
N PHE A 208 6.57 -3.16 -6.54
CA PHE A 208 6.36 -2.12 -5.54
C PHE A 208 6.69 -2.60 -4.13
N LEU A 209 6.27 -3.81 -3.76
CA LEU A 209 6.65 -4.41 -2.47
C LEU A 209 8.16 -4.63 -2.38
N SER A 210 8.78 -5.15 -3.43
CA SER A 210 10.23 -5.37 -3.44
C SER A 210 10.98 -4.06 -3.22
N HIS A 211 10.63 -2.99 -3.93
CA HIS A 211 11.34 -1.72 -3.75
C HIS A 211 11.00 -1.02 -2.44
N SER A 212 9.75 -1.08 -1.97
CA SER A 212 9.34 -0.35 -0.76
C SER A 212 9.72 -1.07 0.53
N LEU A 213 9.58 -2.40 0.58
CA LEU A 213 9.79 -3.21 1.78
C LEU A 213 11.17 -3.86 1.80
N ILE A 214 11.57 -4.53 0.71
CA ILE A 214 12.85 -5.27 0.67
C ILE A 214 14.03 -4.31 0.50
N ASP A 215 13.96 -3.41 -0.49
CA ASP A 215 15.03 -2.43 -0.73
C ASP A 215 14.98 -1.22 0.21
N GLY A 216 13.89 -1.03 0.94
CA GLY A 216 13.69 0.11 1.83
C GLY A 216 13.72 1.45 1.11
N ARG A 217 13.21 1.52 -0.13
CA ARG A 217 13.02 2.79 -0.84
C ARG A 217 11.79 3.50 -0.29
N ASP A 218 11.81 4.84 -0.30
CA ASP A 218 10.60 5.60 -0.01
C ASP A 218 9.51 5.30 -1.05
N LYS A 219 8.24 5.51 -0.67
CA LYS A 219 7.09 5.12 -1.49
C LYS A 219 7.09 5.74 -2.89
N GLU A 220 7.59 6.97 -3.04
CA GLU A 220 7.63 7.65 -4.33
C GLU A 220 8.71 7.04 -5.25
N LYS A 221 9.91 6.78 -4.72
CA LYS A 221 10.95 6.09 -5.50
C LYS A 221 10.56 4.64 -5.81
N ALA A 222 9.95 3.92 -4.87
CA ALA A 222 9.43 2.56 -5.11
C ALA A 222 8.40 2.56 -6.24
N TYR A 223 7.40 3.45 -6.19
CA TYR A 223 6.43 3.64 -7.27
C TYR A 223 7.08 3.92 -8.63
N GLN A 224 8.04 4.84 -8.68
CA GLN A 224 8.74 5.20 -9.93
C GLN A 224 9.48 4.01 -10.54
N LEU A 225 10.19 3.24 -9.71
CA LEU A 225 10.89 2.03 -10.14
C LEU A 225 9.88 0.97 -10.63
N SER A 226 8.82 0.71 -9.88
CA SER A 226 7.83 -0.31 -10.26
C SER A 226 7.11 0.00 -11.55
N ARG A 227 6.84 1.28 -11.82
CA ARG A 227 6.26 1.68 -13.11
C ARG A 227 7.20 1.38 -14.28
N VAL A 228 8.51 1.59 -14.13
CA VAL A 228 9.45 1.36 -15.25
C VAL A 228 9.83 -0.11 -15.45
N PHE A 229 9.69 -0.93 -14.40
CA PHE A 229 9.94 -2.37 -14.45
C PHE A 229 8.71 -3.21 -14.82
N THR A 230 7.51 -2.63 -14.79
CA THR A 230 6.29 -3.32 -15.24
C THR A 230 6.13 -3.16 -16.75
N PRO A 231 6.11 -4.25 -17.54
CA PRO A 231 5.89 -4.16 -18.97
C PRO A 231 4.44 -3.76 -19.30
N GLY A 232 4.24 -3.01 -20.39
CA GLY A 232 2.92 -2.65 -20.92
C GLY A 232 2.63 -1.15 -20.99
N VAL A 233 1.46 -0.82 -21.57
CA VAL A 233 1.02 0.57 -21.86
C VAL A 233 0.26 1.25 -20.73
N THR A 234 -0.35 0.49 -19.82
CA THR A 234 -1.19 1.07 -18.76
C THR A 234 -0.34 1.55 -17.61
N GLU A 235 -0.25 2.88 -17.47
CA GLU A 235 0.48 3.49 -16.38
C GLU A 235 -0.32 3.47 -15.07
N PHE A 236 0.36 3.20 -13.96
CA PHE A 236 -0.18 3.52 -12.64
C PHE A 236 0.05 5.00 -12.34
N ASN A 237 -0.94 5.63 -11.72
CA ASN A 237 -0.85 6.97 -11.12
C ASN A 237 -0.69 6.83 -9.61
N MET A 238 0.20 7.64 -9.03
CA MET A 238 0.29 7.83 -7.58
C MET A 238 -0.18 9.24 -7.22
N TRP A 239 -1.15 9.33 -6.33
CA TRP A 239 -1.71 10.57 -5.80
C TRP A 239 -1.34 10.74 -4.33
N ASN A 240 -0.75 11.88 -4.00
CA ASN A 240 -0.42 12.29 -2.63
C ASN A 240 -1.19 13.56 -2.29
N LYS A 241 -2.26 13.45 -1.48
CA LYS A 241 -3.10 14.59 -1.07
C LYS A 241 -3.51 15.46 -2.26
N THR A 242 -4.19 14.87 -3.24
CA THR A 242 -4.61 15.47 -4.52
C THR A 242 -3.51 15.77 -5.54
N ARG A 243 -2.23 15.73 -5.16
CA ARG A 243 -1.11 15.96 -6.08
C ARG A 243 -0.77 14.67 -6.83
N LEU A 244 -0.84 14.71 -8.16
CA LEU A 244 -0.29 13.64 -8.99
C LEU A 244 1.24 13.66 -8.89
N VAL A 245 1.83 12.53 -8.50
CA VAL A 245 3.29 12.36 -8.45
C VAL A 245 3.85 12.39 -9.87
N LYS A 246 4.97 13.10 -10.04
CA LYS A 246 5.62 13.20 -11.34
C LYS A 246 6.07 11.83 -11.83
N LYS A 247 5.96 11.65 -13.14
CA LYS A 247 6.29 10.44 -13.88
C LYS A 247 7.56 10.66 -14.71
N PRO A 248 8.77 10.59 -14.09
CA PRO A 248 10.03 10.74 -14.81
C PRO A 248 10.15 9.69 -15.93
N SER A 249 10.91 9.96 -16.99
CA SER A 249 11.08 8.98 -18.05
C SER A 249 11.82 7.72 -17.54
N ARG A 250 11.76 6.61 -18.28
CA ARG A 250 12.53 5.41 -17.94
C ARG A 250 14.03 5.71 -17.81
N LYS A 251 14.55 6.54 -18.71
CA LYS A 251 15.93 7.04 -18.70
C LYS A 251 16.25 7.81 -17.41
N ASP A 252 15.37 8.71 -17.00
CA ASP A 252 15.54 9.49 -15.76
C ASP A 252 15.55 8.61 -14.50
N VAL A 253 14.78 7.51 -14.51
CA VAL A 253 14.68 6.61 -13.35
C VAL A 253 15.87 5.65 -13.25
N LEU A 254 16.34 5.12 -14.39
CA LEU A 254 17.37 4.08 -14.46
C LEU A 254 18.79 4.63 -14.69
N GLY A 255 18.93 5.89 -15.10
CA GLY A 255 20.22 6.55 -15.28
C GLY A 255 21.00 6.15 -16.53
N HIS A 256 20.36 5.50 -17.51
CA HIS A 256 20.92 5.15 -18.82
C HIS A 256 19.87 5.29 -19.92
#